data_AF-A0A3C0T7K6-F1
#
_entry.id   AF-A0A3C0T7K6-F1
#
_cell.length_a   1.000
_cell.length_b   1.000
_cell.length_c   1.000
_cell.angle_alpha   90.00
_cell.angle_beta   90.00
_cell.angle_gamma   90.00
#
_symmetry.space_group_name_H-M   'P 1'
#
loop_
_entity.id
_entity.type
_entity.pdbx_description
1 polymer ?
#
loop_
_entity_poly.entity_id
_entity_poly.type
_entity_poly.pdbx_seq_one_letter_code
_entity_poly.pdbx_strand_id
1 'polypeptide(L)'
;DDEFEFMFDQGFTDGLPVVPPTPERVLRMLSGTKRDAQEVVATMAPNMAKVTVEKIAINAVLAGCRPEYLPVVIAAVEAVCTDDFNIHGVMV
;
A
#
# COMPACT_ATOMS: atom_id res chain seq x y z
N ASP A 1 24.07 -2.61 6.98
CA ASP A 1 23.57 -1.72 5.92
C ASP A 1 22.61 -0.72 6.49
N ASP A 2 22.62 0.49 5.95
CA ASP A 2 21.61 1.52 6.23
C ASP A 2 20.28 1.04 5.61
N GLU A 3 19.23 0.93 6.43
CA GLU A 3 17.92 0.45 5.97
C GLU A 3 17.34 1.34 4.88
N PHE A 4 17.65 2.64 4.87
CA PHE A 4 17.14 3.57 3.85
C PHE A 4 17.85 3.38 2.51
N GLU A 5 19.17 3.21 2.52
CA GLU A 5 19.96 2.91 1.31
C GLU A 5 19.55 1.54 0.74
N PHE A 6 19.36 0.53 1.59
CA PHE A 6 18.88 -0.78 1.15
C PHE A 6 17.54 -0.70 0.41
N MET A 7 16.56 0.05 0.95
CA MET A 7 15.25 0.20 0.30
C MET A 7 15.35 0.94 -1.04
N PHE A 8 16.26 1.91 -1.14
CA PHE A 8 16.55 2.62 -2.39
C PHE A 8 17.17 1.67 -3.42
N ASP A 9 18.20 0.90 -3.04
CA ASP A 9 18.92 -0.02 -3.91
C ASP A 9 18.04 -1.18 -4.42
N GLN A 10 17.03 -1.59 -3.64
CA GLN A 10 16.02 -2.57 -4.07
C GLN A 10 14.97 -1.99 -5.03
N GLY A 11 14.96 -0.68 -5.26
CA GLY A 11 13.97 -0.02 -6.12
C GLY A 11 12.58 0.08 -5.50
N PHE A 12 12.47 0.03 -4.16
CA PHE A 12 11.18 0.15 -3.46
C PHE A 12 10.75 1.60 -3.21
N THR A 13 11.54 2.57 -3.67
CA THR A 13 11.30 4.00 -3.47
C THR A 13 11.01 4.69 -4.81
N ASP A 14 10.41 5.87 -4.74
CA ASP A 14 10.21 6.79 -5.86
C ASP A 14 11.40 7.76 -6.06
N GLY A 15 12.52 7.50 -5.40
CA GLY A 15 13.67 8.41 -5.33
C GLY A 15 13.80 9.16 -4.01
N LEU A 16 12.78 9.11 -3.14
CA LEU A 16 12.81 9.67 -1.79
C LEU A 16 12.96 8.57 -0.72
N PRO A 17 13.46 8.90 0.49
CA PRO A 17 13.52 7.95 1.59
C PRO A 17 12.12 7.45 1.99
N VAL A 18 11.98 6.15 2.20
CA VAL A 18 10.76 5.49 2.68
C VAL A 18 10.94 4.93 4.08
N VAL A 19 9.84 4.69 4.79
CA VAL A 19 9.90 4.02 6.11
C VAL A 19 9.87 2.50 5.90
N PRO A 20 10.90 1.73 6.32
CA PRO A 20 10.90 0.28 6.17
C PRO A 20 9.66 -0.38 6.79
N PRO A 21 8.92 -1.22 6.05
CA PRO A 21 7.66 -1.79 6.51
C PRO A 21 7.89 -3.06 7.33
N THR A 22 8.47 -2.92 8.52
CA THR A 22 8.69 -4.04 9.43
C THR A 22 7.36 -4.65 9.89
N PRO A 23 7.31 -5.95 10.26
CA PRO A 23 6.08 -6.59 10.70
C PRO A 23 5.37 -5.84 11.84
N GLU A 24 6.11 -5.29 12.79
CA GLU A 24 5.56 -4.49 13.90
C GLU A 24 4.87 -3.20 13.40
N ARG A 25 5.48 -2.48 12.46
CA ARG A 25 4.90 -1.26 11.88
C ARG A 25 3.66 -1.58 11.05
N VAL A 26 3.65 -2.69 10.33
CA VAL A 26 2.49 -3.15 9.56
C VAL A 26 1.35 -3.55 10.49
N LEU A 27 1.62 -4.30 11.57
CA LEU A 27 0.60 -4.62 12.58
C LEU A 27 0.02 -3.37 13.23
N ARG A 28 0.85 -2.36 13.54
CA ARG A 28 0.39 -1.06 14.01
C ARG A 28 -0.45 -0.32 12.97
N MET A 29 -0.07 -0.36 11.70
CA MET A 29 -0.85 0.25 10.62
C MET A 29 -2.24 -0.40 10.51
N LEU A 30 -2.30 -1.74 10.58
CA LEU A 30 -3.54 -2.51 10.51
C LEU A 30 -4.51 -2.19 11.67
N SER A 31 -4.05 -1.67 12.80
CA SER A 31 -4.95 -1.21 13.87
C SER A 31 -5.86 -0.04 13.47
N GLY A 32 -5.56 0.62 12.34
CA GLY A 32 -6.37 1.68 11.76
C GLY A 32 -7.67 1.21 11.10
N THR A 33 -7.85 -0.09 10.89
CA THR A 33 -9.03 -0.68 10.25
C THR A 33 -9.57 -1.86 11.06
N LYS A 34 -10.84 -2.22 10.79
CA LYS A 34 -11.47 -3.43 11.31
C LYS A 34 -11.60 -4.53 10.26
N ARG A 35 -11.18 -4.25 9.02
CA ARG A 35 -11.19 -5.21 7.91
C ARG A 35 -10.15 -6.31 8.14
N ASP A 36 -10.41 -7.48 7.59
CA ASP A 36 -9.49 -8.60 7.67
C ASP A 36 -8.23 -8.32 6.82
N ALA A 37 -7.05 -8.60 7.35
CA ALA A 37 -5.78 -8.31 6.67
C ALA A 37 -5.63 -9.06 5.33
N GLN A 38 -6.23 -10.24 5.21
CA GLN A 38 -6.22 -11.09 4.02
C GLN A 38 -7.40 -10.81 3.08
N GLU A 39 -8.30 -9.91 3.46
CA GLU A 39 -9.38 -9.46 2.58
C GLU A 39 -8.79 -8.84 1.31
N VAL A 40 -9.25 -9.34 0.16
CA VAL A 40 -8.88 -8.80 -1.15
C VAL A 40 -9.80 -7.62 -1.45
N VAL A 41 -9.20 -6.44 -1.54
CA VAL A 41 -9.86 -5.15 -1.78
C VAL A 41 -10.10 -4.94 -3.27
N ALA A 42 -9.13 -5.29 -4.11
CA ALA A 42 -9.23 -5.15 -5.56
C ALA A 42 -8.27 -6.10 -6.29
N THR A 43 -8.44 -6.21 -7.61
CA THR A 43 -7.42 -6.76 -8.51
C THR A 43 -6.89 -5.63 -9.37
N MET A 44 -5.60 -5.31 -9.25
CA MET A 44 -5.04 -4.09 -9.82
C MET A 44 -4.09 -4.40 -10.98
N ALA A 45 -4.24 -3.67 -12.08
CA ALA A 45 -3.31 -3.62 -13.20
C ALA A 45 -1.89 -3.14 -12.74
N PRO A 46 -0.82 -3.35 -13.51
CA PRO A 46 -0.75 -4.06 -14.79
C PRO A 46 -0.70 -5.58 -14.63
N ASN A 47 -0.27 -6.08 -13.48
CA ASN A 47 -0.04 -7.50 -13.25
C ASN A 47 -1.30 -8.28 -12.84
N MET A 48 -2.45 -7.60 -12.78
CA MET A 48 -3.73 -8.13 -12.27
C MET A 48 -3.55 -8.83 -10.92
N ALA A 49 -2.76 -8.19 -10.05
CA ALA A 49 -2.44 -8.74 -8.75
C ALA A 49 -3.57 -8.45 -7.75
N LYS A 50 -3.89 -9.43 -6.91
CA LYS A 50 -4.79 -9.25 -5.77
C LYS A 50 -4.17 -8.28 -4.78
N VAL A 51 -4.87 -7.19 -4.49
CA VAL A 51 -4.51 -6.19 -3.50
C VAL A 51 -5.28 -6.51 -2.21
N THR A 52 -4.56 -6.95 -1.18
CA THR A 52 -5.15 -7.21 0.14
C THR A 52 -5.01 -5.99 1.04
N VAL A 53 -5.78 -5.94 2.12
CA VAL A 53 -5.65 -4.91 3.16
C VAL A 53 -4.23 -4.87 3.72
N GLU A 54 -3.57 -6.02 3.94
CA GLU A 54 -2.17 -6.09 4.36
C GLU A 54 -1.22 -5.43 3.35
N LYS A 55 -1.40 -5.66 2.05
CA LYS A 55 -0.57 -5.02 1.02
C LYS A 55 -0.74 -3.50 1.01
N ILE A 56 -1.97 -3.03 1.22
CA ILE A 56 -2.26 -1.58 1.35
C ILE A 56 -1.56 -1.04 2.59
N ALA A 57 -1.63 -1.74 3.72
CA ALA A 57 -0.97 -1.34 4.97
C ALA A 57 0.56 -1.29 4.83
N ILE A 58 1.18 -2.26 4.16
CA ILE A 58 2.63 -2.27 3.86
C ILE A 58 3.03 -1.01 3.07
N ASN A 59 2.29 -0.69 2.01
CA ASN A 59 2.55 0.51 1.20
C ASN A 59 2.27 1.81 1.97
N ALA A 60 1.25 1.82 2.82
CA ALA A 60 0.97 2.96 3.69
C ALA A 60 2.11 3.18 4.71
N VAL A 61 2.70 2.11 5.25
CA VAL A 61 3.89 2.23 6.11
C VAL A 61 5.07 2.78 5.32
N LEU A 62 5.35 2.26 4.13
CA LEU A 62 6.41 2.77 3.25
C LEU A 62 6.31 4.30 3.07
N ALA A 63 5.10 4.79 2.83
CA ALA A 63 4.79 6.20 2.65
C ALA A 63 4.80 7.03 3.96
N GLY A 64 5.05 6.43 5.13
CA GLY A 64 5.01 7.13 6.42
C GLY A 64 3.61 7.54 6.87
N CYS A 65 2.57 6.84 6.40
CA CYS A 65 1.18 7.14 6.72
C CYS A 65 0.85 6.93 8.21
N ARG A 66 -0.22 7.56 8.69
CA ARG A 66 -0.77 7.31 10.03
C ARG A 66 -1.85 6.23 9.98
N PRO A 67 -1.95 5.34 10.98
CA PRO A 67 -2.99 4.32 11.02
C PRO A 67 -4.41 4.89 10.90
N GLU A 68 -4.68 6.06 11.50
CA GLU A 68 -6.00 6.72 11.42
C GLU A 68 -6.46 7.00 9.98
N TYR A 69 -5.54 7.09 9.02
CA TYR A 69 -5.85 7.37 7.62
C TYR A 69 -6.02 6.11 6.78
N LEU A 70 -5.65 4.93 7.30
CA LEU A 70 -5.71 3.68 6.54
C LEU A 70 -7.10 3.38 5.94
N PRO A 71 -8.24 3.61 6.64
CA PRO A 71 -9.55 3.39 6.03
C PRO A 71 -9.78 4.22 4.76
N VAL A 72 -9.26 5.46 4.72
CA VAL A 72 -9.35 6.33 3.54
C VAL A 72 -8.46 5.81 2.42
N VAL A 73 -7.26 5.36 2.73
CA VAL A 73 -6.35 4.75 1.73
C VAL A 73 -6.99 3.51 1.12
N ILE A 74 -7.60 2.64 1.94
CA ILE A 74 -8.33 1.46 1.46
C ILE A 74 -9.47 1.87 0.51
N ALA A 75 -10.31 2.82 0.92
CA ALA A 75 -11.41 3.32 0.08
C ALA A 75 -10.91 3.95 -1.23
N ALA A 76 -9.78 4.67 -1.21
CA ALA A 76 -9.17 5.23 -2.39
C ALA A 76 -8.70 4.12 -3.36
N VAL A 77 -8.08 3.06 -2.85
CA VAL A 77 -7.66 1.90 -3.65
C VAL A 77 -8.88 1.21 -4.28
N GLU A 78 -9.98 1.05 -3.55
CA GLU A 78 -11.24 0.52 -4.10
C GLU A 78 -11.75 1.40 -5.24
N ALA A 79 -11.82 2.72 -5.01
CA ALA A 79 -12.35 3.67 -5.97
C ALA A 79 -11.56 3.69 -7.29
N VAL A 80 -10.22 3.71 -7.23
CA VAL A 80 -9.39 3.76 -8.45
C VAL A 80 -9.41 2.44 -9.21
N CYS A 81 -9.68 1.31 -8.54
CA CYS A 81 -9.79 0.00 -9.18
C CYS A 81 -11.18 -0.29 -9.76
N THR A 82 -12.12 0.66 -9.71
CA THR A 82 -13.40 0.53 -10.40
C THR A 82 -13.25 0.73 -11.91
N ASP A 83 -14.14 0.10 -12.68
CA ASP A 83 -14.18 0.22 -14.14
C ASP A 83 -14.46 1.66 -14.60
N ASP A 84 -15.20 2.44 -13.79
CA ASP A 84 -15.52 3.84 -14.08
C ASP A 84 -14.28 4.74 -14.03
N PHE A 85 -13.35 4.49 -13.10
CA PHE A 85 -12.08 5.22 -13.03
C PHE A 85 -11.07 4.68 -14.06
N ASN A 86 -11.12 3.38 -14.35
CA ASN A 86 -10.26 2.69 -15.31
C ASN A 86 -8.77 3.02 -15.13
N ILE A 87 -8.19 2.66 -13.96
CA ILE A 87 -6.78 2.90 -13.65
C ILE A 87 -5.82 2.39 -14.73
N HIS A 88 -6.19 1.33 -15.45
CA HIS A 88 -5.40 0.79 -16.55
C HIS A 88 -5.14 1.80 -17.67
N GLY A 89 -6.11 2.68 -17.96
CA GLY A 89 -5.96 3.73 -18.98
C GLY A 89 -5.18 4.97 -18.51
N VAL A 90 -4.89 5.09 -17.21
CA VAL A 90 -4.21 6.24 -16.60
C VAL A 90 -2.73 5.94 -16.33
N MET A 91 -2.36 4.67 -16.12
CA MET A 91 -0.97 4.30 -15.89
C MET A 91 -0.17 4.36 -17.20
N VAL A 92 0.89 5.18 -17.18
CA VAL A 92 1.84 5.42 -18.28
C VAL A 92 3.15 4.68 -18.07
#